data_AF-A0A7Y8LZU4-F1
#
_entry.id   AF-A0A7Y8LZU4-F1
#
_cell.length_a   1.000
_cell.length_b   1.000
_cell.length_c   1.000
_cell.angle_alpha   90.00
_cell.angle_beta   90.00
_cell.angle_gamma   90.00
#
_symmetry.space_group_name_H-M   'P 1'
#
loop_
_entity.id
_entity.type
_entity.pdbx_description
1 polymer ?
#
loop_
_entity_poly.entity_id
_entity_poly.type
_entity_poly.pdbx_seq_one_letter_code
_entity_poly.pdbx_strand_id
1 'polypeptide(L)'
;MQEDNFKPLLMGYLDSELTELESIRVEQHLEQCAECARELEEFRRLKEVTRNMRVATPDARSWDEYWSHVYNRLERRVGWVLVSIGAILILSYGVYSLIAKFLLRSDFPLIVRFGAVAIVVGFCTLLISVLRERLFMSRIDKYERIKR
;
A
#
# COMPACT_ATOMS: atom_id res chain seq x y z
N MET A 1 -7.76 50.48 16.90
CA MET A 1 -6.54 50.21 16.10
C MET A 1 -5.62 49.14 16.72
N GLN A 2 -6.11 48.32 17.67
CA GLN A 2 -5.38 47.15 18.23
C GLN A 2 -6.13 45.81 18.05
N GLU A 3 -7.33 45.82 17.46
CA GLU A 3 -8.21 44.64 17.38
C GLU A 3 -7.73 43.58 16.39
N ASP A 4 -7.07 43.96 15.27
CA ASP A 4 -6.65 43.01 14.22
C ASP A 4 -5.52 42.06 14.66
N ASN A 5 -4.67 42.46 15.61
CA ASN A 5 -3.55 41.63 16.06
C ASN A 5 -3.98 40.50 17.00
N PHE A 6 -5.16 40.60 17.64
CA PHE A 6 -5.63 39.60 18.60
C PHE A 6 -6.43 38.46 17.97
N LYS A 7 -6.96 38.62 16.76
CA LYS A 7 -7.69 37.56 16.03
C LYS A 7 -6.93 36.23 15.91
N PRO A 8 -5.66 36.18 15.46
CA PRO A 8 -4.92 34.91 15.40
C PRO A 8 -4.67 34.32 16.80
N LEU A 9 -4.49 35.17 17.81
CA LEU A 9 -4.33 34.73 19.20
C LEU A 9 -5.63 34.12 19.75
N LEU A 10 -6.81 34.63 19.38
CA LEU A 10 -8.09 34.05 19.80
C LEU A 10 -8.29 32.62 19.27
N MET A 11 -7.89 32.34 18.03
CA MET A 11 -7.93 30.98 17.47
C MET A 11 -6.96 30.04 18.20
N GLY A 12 -5.72 30.48 18.42
CA GLY A 12 -4.74 29.72 19.20
C GLY A 12 -5.21 29.46 20.64
N TYR A 13 -5.88 30.44 21.27
CA TYR A 13 -6.46 30.28 22.61
C TYR A 13 -7.58 29.24 22.62
N LEU A 14 -8.45 29.24 21.60
CA LEU A 14 -9.54 28.27 21.45
C LEU A 14 -9.03 26.82 21.29
N ASP A 15 -7.89 26.64 20.63
CA ASP A 15 -7.25 25.34 20.40
C ASP A 15 -6.19 24.98 21.45
N SER A 16 -5.99 25.83 22.46
CA SER A 16 -4.99 25.65 23.53
C SER A 16 -3.54 25.53 23.01
N GLU A 17 -3.22 26.25 21.93
CA GLU A 17 -1.90 26.27 21.27
C GLU A 17 -1.03 27.47 21.70
N LEU A 18 -1.56 28.39 22.51
CA LEU A 18 -0.81 29.56 22.99
C LEU A 18 0.14 29.22 24.15
N THR A 19 1.21 30.00 24.25
CA THR A 19 2.04 29.99 25.46
C THR A 19 1.31 30.62 26.65
N GLU A 20 1.76 30.34 27.87
CA GLU A 20 1.15 30.86 29.11
C GLU A 20 1.13 32.40 29.15
N LEU A 21 2.20 33.04 28.67
CA LEU A 21 2.30 34.51 28.58
C LEU A 21 1.33 35.12 27.55
N GLU A 22 1.09 34.42 26.44
CA GLU A 22 0.14 34.85 25.41
C GLU A 22 -1.30 34.64 25.85
N SER A 23 -1.57 33.56 26.58
CA SER A 23 -2.90 33.27 27.13
C SER A 23 -3.33 34.34 28.13
N ILE A 24 -2.44 34.73 29.06
CA ILE A 24 -2.68 35.83 30.01
C ILE A 24 -2.97 37.14 29.27
N ARG A 25 -2.22 37.42 28.18
CA ARG A 25 -2.42 38.63 27.38
C ARG A 25 -3.79 38.64 26.69
N VAL A 26 -4.25 37.48 26.20
CA VAL A 26 -5.59 37.33 25.61
C VAL A 26 -6.67 37.51 26.69
N GLU A 27 -6.50 36.92 27.86
CA GLU A 27 -7.46 37.06 28.97
C GLU A 27 -7.62 38.51 29.43
N GLN A 28 -6.50 39.23 29.61
CA GLN A 28 -6.53 40.66 29.92
C GLN A 28 -7.22 41.49 28.83
N HIS A 29 -7.06 41.11 27.56
CA HIS A 29 -7.72 41.77 26.45
C HIS A 29 -9.23 41.49 26.42
N LEU A 30 -9.64 40.25 26.74
CA LEU A 30 -11.05 39.85 26.82
C LEU A 30 -11.81 40.59 27.93
N GLU A 31 -11.14 40.93 29.04
CA GLU A 31 -11.74 41.75 30.11
C GLU A 31 -12.02 43.20 29.67
N GLN A 32 -11.25 43.71 28.70
CA GLN A 32 -11.32 45.10 28.25
C GLN A 32 -12.11 45.27 26.94
N CYS A 33 -12.24 44.21 26.14
CA CYS A 33 -12.83 44.25 24.80
C CYS A 33 -14.03 43.29 24.66
N ALA A 34 -15.24 43.86 24.69
CA ALA A 34 -16.48 43.10 24.48
C ALA A 34 -16.65 42.59 23.04
N GLU A 35 -15.93 43.14 22.06
CA GLU A 35 -15.98 42.68 20.67
C GLU A 35 -15.24 41.35 20.49
N CYS A 36 -14.00 41.27 20.98
CA CYS A 36 -13.21 40.04 20.94
C CYS A 36 -13.82 38.91 21.77
N ALA A 37 -14.50 39.23 22.87
CA ALA A 37 -15.26 38.25 23.64
C ALA A 37 -16.40 37.62 22.83
N ARG A 38 -17.15 38.44 22.06
CA ARG A 38 -18.20 37.94 21.15
C ARG A 38 -17.63 37.09 20.02
N GLU A 39 -16.53 37.52 19.40
CA GLU A 39 -15.88 36.78 18.32
C GLU A 39 -15.36 35.40 18.79
N LEU A 40 -14.78 35.34 19.99
CA LEU A 40 -14.37 34.06 20.60
C LEU A 40 -15.56 33.11 20.84
N GLU A 41 -16.70 33.65 21.24
CA GLU A 41 -17.92 32.86 21.44
C GLU A 41 -18.50 32.33 20.13
N GLU A 42 -18.44 33.10 19.04
CA GLU A 42 -18.77 32.63 17.70
C GLU A 42 -17.86 31.48 17.25
N PHE A 43 -16.54 31.58 17.48
CA PHE A 43 -15.62 30.49 17.16
C PHE A 43 -15.87 29.24 18.01
N ARG A 44 -16.20 29.40 19.32
CA ARG A 44 -16.61 28.27 20.18
C ARG A 44 -17.83 27.55 19.63
N ARG A 45 -18.84 28.32 19.18
CA ARG A 45 -20.06 27.77 18.58
C ARG A 45 -19.77 26.99 17.30
N LEU A 46 -18.91 27.52 16.42
CA LEU A 46 -18.51 26.83 15.19
C LEU A 46 -17.75 25.52 15.48
N LYS A 47 -16.86 25.52 16.47
CA LYS A 47 -16.13 24.34 16.93
C LYS A 47 -17.09 23.27 17.46
N GLU A 48 -18.11 23.66 18.22
CA GLU A 48 -19.11 22.73 18.75
C GLU A 48 -19.97 22.11 17.63
N VAL A 49 -20.44 22.92 16.67
CA VAL A 49 -21.21 22.42 15.51
C VAL A 49 -20.39 21.41 14.70
N THR A 50 -19.11 21.73 14.46
CA THR A 50 -18.20 20.84 13.71
C THR A 50 -17.88 19.57 14.49
N ARG A 51 -17.71 19.66 15.82
CA ARG A 51 -17.48 18.52 16.71
C ARG A 51 -18.66 17.56 16.76
N ASN A 52 -19.89 18.09 16.69
CA ASN A 52 -21.11 17.29 16.67
C ASN A 52 -21.41 16.65 15.30
N MET A 53 -20.64 17.02 14.27
CA MET A 53 -20.69 16.37 12.97
C MET A 53 -20.06 14.98 13.11
N ARG A 54 -20.89 13.95 13.11
CA ARG A 54 -20.42 12.56 13.16
C ARG A 54 -19.62 12.27 11.88
N VAL A 55 -18.31 12.12 12.02
CA VAL A 55 -17.48 11.53 10.98
C VAL A 55 -18.05 10.14 10.70
N ALA A 56 -18.48 9.91 9.47
CA ALA A 56 -18.90 8.58 9.04
C ALA A 56 -17.67 7.66 9.10
N THR A 57 -17.52 6.90 10.18
CA THR A 57 -16.53 5.84 10.24
C THR A 57 -16.93 4.75 9.24
N PRO A 58 -16.01 4.30 8.36
CA PRO A 58 -16.31 3.23 7.42
C PRO A 58 -16.81 2.00 8.18
N ASP A 59 -17.97 1.48 7.77
CA ASP A 59 -18.58 0.28 8.37
C ASP A 59 -17.63 -0.92 8.22
N ALA A 60 -17.61 -1.82 9.21
CA ALA A 60 -16.69 -2.96 9.26
C ALA A 60 -16.76 -3.84 8.00
N ARG A 61 -17.91 -3.89 7.31
CA ARG A 61 -18.07 -4.58 6.02
C ARG A 61 -17.23 -4.01 4.89
N SER A 62 -17.00 -2.69 4.87
CA SER A 62 -16.17 -2.04 3.86
C SER A 62 -14.68 -2.37 4.03
N TRP A 63 -14.27 -2.67 5.26
CA TRP A 63 -12.91 -3.12 5.57
C TRP A 63 -12.64 -4.52 5.03
N ASP A 64 -13.58 -5.45 5.18
CA ASP A 64 -13.43 -6.83 4.66
C ASP A 64 -13.34 -6.86 3.13
N GLU A 65 -14.15 -6.05 2.45
CA GLU A 65 -14.14 -5.97 0.98
C GLU A 65 -12.82 -5.41 0.47
N TYR A 66 -12.27 -4.37 1.12
CA TYR A 66 -10.95 -3.83 0.80
C TYR A 66 -9.83 -4.87 0.99
N TRP A 67 -9.80 -5.56 2.13
CA TRP A 67 -8.80 -6.57 2.42
C TRP A 67 -8.87 -7.77 1.47
N SER A 68 -10.07 -8.25 1.14
CA SER A 68 -10.25 -9.38 0.21
C SER A 68 -9.70 -9.08 -1.20
N HIS A 69 -9.87 -7.85 -1.70
CA HIS A 69 -9.36 -7.43 -3.00
C HIS A 69 -7.84 -7.24 -3.03
N VAL A 70 -7.24 -6.83 -1.90
CA VAL A 70 -5.79 -6.65 -1.77
C VAL A 70 -5.10 -8.00 -1.61
N TYR A 71 -5.61 -8.87 -0.73
CA TYR A 71 -5.00 -10.16 -0.42
C TYR A 71 -5.00 -11.13 -1.63
N ASN A 72 -6.13 -11.28 -2.31
CA ASN A 72 -6.23 -12.17 -3.49
C ASN A 72 -5.32 -11.73 -4.65
N ARG A 73 -5.00 -10.43 -4.74
CA ARG A 73 -4.13 -9.90 -5.80
C ARG A 73 -2.65 -10.06 -5.47
N LEU A 74 -2.29 -9.94 -4.20
CA LEU A 74 -0.92 -10.10 -3.74
C LEU A 74 -0.48 -11.56 -3.75
N GLU A 75 -1.32 -12.46 -3.20
CA GLU A 75 -0.97 -13.88 -3.05
C GLU A 75 -0.64 -14.51 -4.41
N ARG A 76 -1.47 -14.25 -5.43
CA ARG A 76 -1.24 -14.78 -6.78
C ARG A 76 0.03 -14.21 -7.41
N ARG A 77 0.30 -12.90 -7.32
CA ARG A 77 1.50 -12.31 -7.95
C ARG A 77 2.78 -12.74 -7.24
N VAL A 78 2.79 -12.69 -5.91
CA VAL A 78 3.95 -13.06 -5.09
C VAL A 78 4.26 -14.54 -5.23
N GLY A 79 3.23 -15.41 -5.23
CA GLY A 79 3.40 -16.84 -5.44
C GLY A 79 4.09 -17.16 -6.77
N TRP A 80 3.69 -16.54 -7.87
CA TRP A 80 4.34 -16.76 -9.17
C TRP A 80 5.76 -16.19 -9.25
N VAL A 81 6.03 -15.04 -8.63
CA VAL A 81 7.40 -14.52 -8.54
C VAL A 81 8.29 -15.51 -7.80
N LEU A 82 7.83 -16.02 -6.67
CA LEU A 82 8.60 -16.98 -5.86
C LEU A 82 8.83 -18.31 -6.60
N VAL A 83 7.80 -18.83 -7.28
CA VAL A 83 7.90 -20.02 -8.13
C VAL A 83 8.88 -19.80 -9.28
N SER A 84 8.85 -18.64 -9.94
CA SER A 84 9.77 -18.34 -11.05
C SER A 84 11.23 -18.28 -10.59
N ILE A 85 11.49 -17.66 -9.42
CA ILE A 85 12.82 -17.59 -8.83
C ILE A 85 13.30 -18.99 -8.44
N GLY A 86 12.44 -19.79 -7.78
CA GLY A 86 12.76 -21.17 -7.43
C GLY A 86 13.08 -22.03 -8.64
N ALA A 87 12.31 -21.91 -9.72
CA ALA A 87 12.57 -22.60 -10.96
C ALA A 87 13.90 -22.21 -11.60
N ILE A 88 14.24 -20.91 -11.63
CA ILE A 88 15.52 -20.41 -12.16
C ILE A 88 16.70 -20.98 -11.38
N LEU A 89 16.62 -21.01 -10.05
CA LEU A 89 17.67 -21.56 -9.20
C LEU A 89 17.87 -23.06 -9.44
N ILE A 90 16.79 -23.83 -9.50
CA ILE A 90 16.84 -25.28 -9.77
C ILE A 90 17.42 -25.55 -11.16
N LEU A 91 16.98 -24.82 -12.18
CA LEU A 91 17.47 -24.96 -13.55
C LEU A 91 18.94 -24.58 -13.65
N SER A 92 19.35 -23.48 -13.02
CA SER A 92 20.74 -23.03 -12.99
C SER A 92 21.65 -24.08 -12.35
N TYR A 93 21.26 -24.61 -11.19
CA TYR A 93 22.00 -25.68 -10.52
C TYR A 93 22.01 -26.98 -11.35
N GLY A 94 20.89 -27.35 -11.96
CA GLY A 94 20.77 -28.51 -12.83
C GLY A 94 21.73 -28.42 -14.02
N VAL A 95 21.74 -27.28 -14.72
CA VAL A 95 22.65 -27.00 -15.84
C VAL A 95 24.11 -27.00 -15.37
N TYR A 96 24.43 -26.33 -14.25
CA TYR A 96 25.78 -26.36 -13.68
C TYR A 96 26.23 -27.79 -13.36
N SER A 97 25.38 -28.59 -12.73
CA SER A 97 25.70 -29.96 -12.36
C SER A 97 25.90 -30.86 -13.58
N LEU A 98 25.11 -30.66 -14.65
CA LEU A 98 25.31 -31.30 -15.94
C LEU A 98 26.66 -30.89 -16.52
N ILE A 99 26.98 -29.60 -16.62
CA ILE A 99 28.26 -29.16 -17.18
C ILE A 99 29.44 -29.69 -16.35
N ALA A 100 29.41 -29.53 -15.02
CA ALA A 100 30.51 -29.91 -14.14
C ALA A 100 30.76 -31.43 -14.09
N LYS A 101 29.71 -32.26 -14.09
CA LYS A 101 29.85 -33.72 -13.99
C LYS A 101 29.87 -34.43 -15.35
N PHE A 102 29.23 -33.86 -16.37
CA PHE A 102 29.00 -34.51 -17.66
C PHE A 102 29.93 -33.99 -18.77
N LEU A 103 30.28 -32.70 -18.80
CA LEU A 103 31.17 -32.15 -19.85
C LEU A 103 32.66 -32.33 -19.52
N LEU A 104 33.04 -32.51 -18.24
CA LEU A 104 34.43 -32.70 -17.82
C LEU A 104 34.89 -34.18 -17.73
N ARG A 105 33.99 -35.17 -17.81
CA ARG A 105 34.35 -36.60 -17.87
C ARG A 105 33.71 -37.26 -19.09
N SER A 106 34.54 -37.74 -20.02
CA SER A 106 34.16 -38.27 -21.36
C SER A 106 33.61 -39.71 -21.39
N ASP A 107 32.94 -40.20 -20.34
CA ASP A 107 32.55 -41.63 -20.24
C ASP A 107 31.07 -41.95 -20.52
N PHE A 108 30.23 -40.98 -20.88
CA PHE A 108 28.79 -41.21 -21.05
C PHE A 108 28.30 -41.26 -22.51
N PRO A 109 27.36 -42.15 -22.85
CA PRO A 109 26.78 -42.25 -24.19
C PRO A 109 26.00 -40.99 -24.58
N LEU A 110 26.16 -40.55 -25.84
CA LEU A 110 25.62 -39.30 -26.39
C LEU A 110 24.09 -39.17 -26.24
N ILE A 111 23.33 -40.28 -26.24
CA ILE A 111 21.87 -40.28 -26.06
C ILE A 111 21.45 -39.71 -24.70
N VAL A 112 22.18 -40.01 -23.63
CA VAL A 112 21.87 -39.49 -22.29
C VAL A 112 22.13 -37.99 -22.21
N ARG A 113 23.12 -37.50 -22.96
CA ARG A 113 23.42 -36.06 -23.09
C ARG A 113 22.25 -35.29 -23.67
N PHE A 114 21.75 -35.74 -24.81
CA PHE A 114 20.64 -35.10 -25.50
C PHE A 114 19.33 -35.25 -24.74
N GLY A 115 19.09 -36.40 -24.10
CA GLY A 115 17.93 -36.61 -23.23
C GLY A 115 17.88 -35.65 -22.05
N ALA A 116 19.00 -35.45 -21.36
CA ALA A 116 19.08 -34.52 -20.23
C ALA A 116 18.81 -33.06 -20.66
N VAL A 117 19.40 -32.62 -21.78
CA VAL A 117 19.16 -31.28 -22.32
C VAL A 117 17.70 -31.11 -22.75
N ALA A 118 17.11 -32.11 -23.42
CA ALA A 118 15.72 -32.07 -23.83
C ALA A 118 14.74 -31.95 -22.66
N ILE A 119 15.01 -32.64 -21.54
CA ILE A 119 14.20 -32.54 -20.31
C ILE A 119 14.29 -31.13 -19.71
N VAL A 120 15.51 -30.57 -19.58
CA VAL A 120 15.70 -29.22 -19.04
C VAL A 120 15.01 -28.18 -19.91
N VAL A 121 15.20 -28.25 -21.24
CA VAL A 121 14.56 -27.34 -22.20
C VAL A 121 13.03 -27.51 -22.18
N GLY A 122 12.52 -28.74 -22.15
CA GLY A 122 11.09 -29.02 -22.07
C GLY A 122 10.45 -28.48 -20.78
N PHE A 123 11.16 -28.58 -19.65
CA PHE A 123 10.70 -28.02 -18.38
C PHE A 123 10.68 -26.49 -18.41
N CYS A 124 11.73 -25.87 -18.97
CA CYS A 124 11.77 -24.42 -19.20
C CYS A 124 10.62 -23.94 -20.09
N THR A 125 10.34 -24.61 -21.20
CA THR A 125 9.29 -24.19 -22.15
C THR A 125 7.90 -24.35 -21.55
N LEU A 126 7.62 -25.42 -20.82
CA LEU A 126 6.36 -25.58 -20.09
C LEU A 126 6.16 -24.49 -19.04
N LEU A 127 7.20 -24.18 -18.26
CA LEU A 127 7.16 -23.09 -17.28
C LEU A 127 6.88 -21.74 -17.96
N ILE A 128 7.56 -21.42 -19.06
CA ILE A 128 7.34 -20.18 -19.81
C ILE A 128 5.94 -20.14 -20.42
N SER A 129 5.44 -21.27 -20.93
CA SER A 129 4.08 -21.38 -21.48
C SER A 129 3.02 -21.08 -20.42
N VAL A 130 3.13 -21.72 -19.26
CA VAL A 130 2.23 -21.49 -18.12
C VAL A 130 2.34 -20.04 -17.62
N LEU A 131 3.55 -19.49 -17.54
CA LEU A 131 3.76 -18.11 -17.10
C LEU A 131 3.17 -17.10 -18.09
N ARG A 132 3.38 -17.31 -19.40
CA ARG A 132 2.86 -16.45 -20.47
C ARG A 132 1.33 -16.47 -20.50
N GLU A 133 0.73 -17.65 -20.46
CA GLU A 133 -0.73 -17.83 -20.53
C GLU A 133 -1.41 -17.17 -19.32
N ARG A 134 -0.83 -17.31 -18.13
CA ARG A 134 -1.37 -16.69 -16.91
C ARG A 134 -1.15 -15.17 -16.87
N LEU A 135 -0.01 -14.66 -17.34
CA LEU A 135 0.23 -13.21 -17.45
C LEU A 135 -0.75 -12.56 -18.43
N PHE A 136 -1.01 -13.21 -19.56
CA PHE A 136 -1.93 -12.71 -20.58
C PHE A 136 -3.39 -12.72 -20.09
N MET A 137 -3.83 -13.81 -19.45
CA MET A 137 -5.19 -13.90 -18.88
C MET A 137 -5.42 -12.90 -17.75
N SER A 138 -4.41 -12.64 -16.89
CA SER A 138 -4.54 -11.64 -15.82
C SER A 138 -4.75 -10.20 -16.31
N ARG A 139 -4.42 -9.91 -17.58
CA ARG A 139 -4.59 -8.59 -18.21
C ARG A 139 -5.94 -8.44 -18.92
N ILE A 140 -6.55 -9.57 -19.32
CA ILE A 140 -7.82 -9.59 -20.07
C ILE A 140 -9.05 -9.72 -19.15
N ASP A 141 -8.85 -10.13 -17.89
CA ASP A 141 -9.92 -10.27 -16.90
C ASP A 141 -10.36 -8.93 -16.28
N LYS A 142 -10.69 -7.95 -17.14
CA LYS A 142 -11.28 -6.66 -16.77
C LYS A 142 -12.82 -6.67 -16.87
N TYR A 143 -13.42 -7.82 -17.22
CA TYR A 143 -14.86 -7.95 -17.50
C TYR A 143 -15.62 -8.92 -16.59
N GLU A 144 -15.03 -9.42 -15.51
CA GLU A 144 -15.77 -10.16 -14.47
C GLU A 144 -16.45 -9.23 -13.44
N ARG A 145 -16.89 -8.03 -13.88
CA ARG A 145 -17.70 -7.09 -13.08
C ARG A 145 -19.04 -6.77 -13.74
N ILE A 146 -19.67 -7.78 -14.33
CA ILE A 146 -21.09 -7.71 -14.67
C ILE A 146 -21.77 -8.88 -13.96
N LYS A 147 -22.08 -8.68 -12.66
CA LYS A 147 -23.11 -9.46 -11.99
C LYS A 147 -24.47 -8.94 -12.49
N ARG A 148 -25.32 -9.85 -12.94
CA ARG A 148 -26.76 -9.62 -13.10
C ARG A 148 -27.46 -9.89 -11.77
#